data_AF-A0A846H324-F1
#
_entry.id   AF-A0A846H324-F1
#
_cell.length_a   1.000
_cell.length_b   1.000
_cell.length_c   1.000
_cell.angle_alpha   90.00
_cell.angle_beta   90.00
_cell.angle_gamma   90.00
#
_symmetry.space_group_name_H-M   'P 1'
#
loop_
_entity.id
_entity.type
_entity.pdbx_description
1 polymer ?
#
loop_
_entity_poly.entity_id
_entity_poly.type
_entity_poly.pdbx_seq_one_letter_code
_entity_poly.pdbx_strand_id
1 'polypeptide(L)' 'MIKPNFAAMSNEKLKIYVLQHRDDDDALHELTVRVQTQGKRLNSIEELKQVIQEKRSPQQT' A
#
# COMPACT_ATOMS: atom_id res chain seq x y z
N MET A 1 24.03 -7.85 6.26
CA MET A 1 22.73 -8.51 6.02
C MET A 1 22.30 -8.19 4.60
N ILE A 2 21.70 -9.15 3.89
CA ILE A 2 21.19 -8.94 2.53
C ILE A 2 19.82 -8.28 2.67
N LYS A 3 19.65 -7.07 2.12
CA LYS A 3 18.35 -6.39 2.12
C LYS A 3 17.37 -7.14 1.20
N PRO A 4 16.07 -7.21 1.55
CA PRO A 4 15.08 -7.81 0.67
C PRO A 4 14.94 -7.05 -0.65
N ASN A 5 14.54 -7.74 -1.72
CA ASN A 5 14.15 -7.08 -2.96
C ASN A 5 12.70 -6.58 -2.84
N PHE A 6 12.53 -5.33 -2.40
CA PHE A 6 11.21 -4.74 -2.20
C PHE A 6 10.40 -4.61 -3.49
N ALA A 7 11.04 -4.32 -4.63
CA ALA A 7 10.37 -4.24 -5.93
C ALA A 7 9.68 -5.57 -6.33
N ALA A 8 10.28 -6.71 -5.97
CA ALA A 8 9.70 -8.03 -6.23
C ALA A 8 8.62 -8.45 -5.21
N MET A 9 8.43 -7.71 -4.11
CA MET A 9 7.41 -8.04 -3.11
C MET A 9 6.00 -7.68 -3.59
N SER A 10 5.01 -8.51 -3.22
CA SER A 10 3.61 -8.11 -3.35
C SER A 10 3.30 -6.89 -2.47
N ASN A 11 2.27 -6.13 -2.84
CA ASN A 11 1.85 -4.96 -2.07
C ASN A 11 1.48 -5.28 -0.62
N GLU A 12 0.90 -6.44 -0.36
CA GLU A 12 0.59 -6.88 1.00
C GLU A 12 1.85 -7.15 1.82
N LYS A 13 2.80 -7.91 1.26
CA LYS A 13 4.06 -8.24 1.94
C LYS A 13 4.88 -7.00 2.25
N LEU A 14 4.96 -6.06 1.30
CA LEU A 14 5.68 -4.80 1.51
C LEU A 14 5.08 -3.99 2.65
N LYS A 15 3.74 -3.87 2.73
CA LYS A 15 3.07 -3.17 3.83
C LYS A 15 3.35 -3.82 5.18
N ILE A 16 3.26 -5.14 5.27
CA ILE A 16 3.55 -5.88 6.50
C ILE A 16 5.00 -5.66 6.92
N TYR A 17 5.95 -5.76 5.98
CA TYR A 17 7.36 -5.52 6.24
C TYR A 17 7.61 -4.11 6.78
N VAL A 18 7.11 -3.08 6.10
CA VAL A 18 7.26 -1.69 6.55
C VAL A 18 6.70 -1.47 7.96
N LEU A 19 5.57 -2.10 8.29
CA LEU A 19 5.00 -1.99 9.64
C LEU A 19 5.87 -2.63 10.73
N GLN A 20 6.61 -3.68 10.38
CA GLN A 20 7.56 -4.38 11.25
C GLN A 20 8.94 -3.70 11.29
N HIS A 21 9.31 -2.97 10.24
CA HIS A 21 10.62 -2.35 10.04
C HIS A 21 10.46 -0.85 9.72
N ARG A 22 9.96 -0.09 10.70
CA ARG A 22 9.59 1.33 10.50
C ARG A 22 10.78 2.25 10.25
N ASP A 23 12.00 1.81 10.57
CA ASP A 23 13.24 2.56 10.36
C ASP A 23 13.97 2.14 9.07
N ASP A 24 13.39 1.25 8.27
CA ASP A 24 13.98 0.83 6.99
C ASP A 24 13.56 1.81 5.87
N ASP A 25 14.40 2.83 5.65
CA ASP A 25 14.17 3.90 4.68
C ASP A 25 13.92 3.38 3.25
N ASP A 26 14.57 2.29 2.85
CA ASP A 26 14.39 1.71 1.51
C ASP A 26 13.00 1.08 1.37
N ALA A 27 12.52 0.40 2.41
CA ALA A 27 11.18 -0.18 2.43
C ALA A 27 10.10 0.92 2.42
N LEU A 28 10.32 2.00 3.19
CA LEU A 28 9.44 3.18 3.19
C LEU A 28 9.44 3.89 1.84
N HIS A 29 10.59 4.01 1.20
CA HIS A 29 10.74 4.61 -0.12
C HIS A 29 9.95 3.82 -1.17
N GLU A 30 10.15 2.51 -1.25
CA GLU A 30 9.42 1.65 -2.19
C GLU A 30 7.90 1.73 -1.96
N LEU A 31 7.44 1.68 -0.69
CA LEU A 31 6.02 1.81 -0.39
C LEU A 31 5.47 3.17 -0.85
N THR A 32 6.23 4.25 -0.68
CA THR A 32 5.85 5.59 -1.13
C THR A 32 5.73 5.65 -2.65
N VAL A 33 6.70 5.10 -3.38
CA VAL A 33 6.68 5.02 -4.85
C VAL A 33 5.43 4.28 -5.33
N ARG A 34 5.06 3.17 -4.68
CA ARG A 34 3.84 2.42 -5.03
C ARG A 34 2.56 3.20 -4.74
N VAL A 35 2.50 3.93 -3.63
CA VAL A 35 1.34 4.79 -3.33
C VAL A 35 1.22 5.90 -4.38
N GLN A 36 2.33 6.48 -4.84
CA GLN A 36 2.30 7.52 -5.87
C GLN A 36 1.92 6.99 -7.25
N THR A 37 2.36 5.79 -7.62
CA THR A 37 2.17 5.23 -8.97
C THR A 37 0.87 4.43 -9.11
N GLN A 38 0.46 3.72 -8.06
CA GLN A 38 -0.70 2.81 -8.08
C GLN A 38 -1.83 3.26 -7.15
N GLY A 39 -1.58 4.24 -6.29
CA GLY A 39 -2.60 4.76 -5.38
C GLY A 39 -3.68 5.53 -6.11
N LYS A 40 -4.91 5.46 -5.58
CA LYS A 40 -6.01 6.30 -6.03
C LYS A 40 -5.96 7.61 -5.25
N ARG A 41 -5.69 8.72 -5.94
CA ARG A 41 -5.84 10.05 -5.35
C ARG A 41 -7.33 10.32 -5.15
N LEU A 42 -7.69 10.76 -3.95
CA LEU A 42 -9.05 11.14 -3.60
C LEU A 42 -9.09 12.65 -3.40
N ASN A 43 -10.11 13.30 -3.93
CA ASN A 43 -10.33 14.74 -3.90
C ASN A 43 -11.31 15.16 -2.79
N SER A 44 -12.03 14.21 -2.21
CA SER A 44 -13.00 14.47 -1.15
C SER A 44 -13.13 13.32 -0.16
N ILE A 45 -13.70 13.62 1.01
CA ILE A 45 -14.05 12.61 2.02
C ILE A 45 -15.17 11.68 1.53
N GLU A 46 -16.02 12.13 0.63
CA GLU A 46 -17.09 11.29 0.05
C GLU A 46 -16.51 10.19 -0.84
N GLU A 47 -15.51 10.51 -1.66
CA GLU A 47 -14.79 9.50 -2.46
C GLU A 47 -14.09 8.47 -1.56
N LEU A 48 -13.56 8.89 -0.41
CA LEU A 48 -12.99 7.97 0.57
C LEU A 48 -14.06 7.01 1.12
N LYS A 49 -15.24 7.51 1.47
CA LYS A 49 -16.35 6.68 1.96
C LYS A 49 -16.77 5.64 0.91
N GLN A 50 -16.86 6.04 -0.35
CA GLN A 50 -17.17 5.14 -1.46
C GLN A 50 -16.12 4.03 -1.61
N VAL A 51 -14.83 4.37 -1.63
CA VAL A 51 -13.75 3.37 -1.73
C VAL A 51 -13.75 2.40 -0.55
N ILE A 52 -14.05 2.88 0.66
CA ILE A 52 -14.18 2.00 1.83
C ILE A 52 -15.38 1.07 1.68
N GLN A 53 -16.51 1.55 1.19
CA GLN A 53 -17.69 0.73 0.92
C GLN A 53 -17.40 -0.33 -0.15
N GLU A 54 -16.79 0.04 -1.27
CA GLU A 54 -16.38 -0.88 -2.35
C GLU A 54 -15.47 -2.00 -1.84
N LYS A 55 -14.53 -1.69 -0.92
CA LYS A 55 -13.63 -2.70 -0.33
C LYS A 55 -14.29 -3.58 0.72
N ARG A 56 -15.35 -3.12 1.37
CA ARG A 56 -16.07 -3.85 2.42
C ARG A 56 -17.20 -4.72 1.86
N SER A 57 -17.79 -4.33 0.74
CA SER A 57 -18.74 -5.15 0.01
C SER A 57 -17.95 -6.24 -0.71
N PRO A 58 -18.03 -7.52 -0.28
CA PRO A 58 -17.44 -8.58 -1.08
C PRO A 58 -18.13 -8.54 -2.43
N GLN A 59 -17.37 -8.34 -3.51
CA GLN A 59 -17.89 -8.55 -4.85
C GLN A 59 -18.42 -9.99 -4.88
N GLN A 60 -19.74 -10.13 -4.93
CA GLN A 60 -20.38 -11.35 -5.35
C GLN A 60 -20.06 -11.50 -6.84
N THR A 61 -18.97 -12.19 -7.14
CA THR A 61 -18.67 -12.73 -8.46
C THR A 61 -18.09 -14.12 -8.31
#